data_AF-A0A7W1GEI8-F1
#
_entry.id   AF-A0A7W1GEI8-F1
#
_cell.length_a   1.000
_cell.length_b   1.000
_cell.length_c   1.000
_cell.angle_alpha   90.00
_cell.angle_beta   90.00
_cell.angle_gamma   90.00
#
_symmetry.space_group_name_H-M   'P 1'
#
loop_
_entity.id
_entity.type
_entity.pdbx_description
1 polymer ?
#
loop_
_entity_poly.entity_id
_entity_poly.type
_entity_poly.pdbx_seq_one_letter_code
_entity_poly.pdbx_strand_id
1 'polypeptide(L)'
;MTVFAVVHYQETEQAAFVLQLSVAQVEAYVHKFLCYGVRGVAFTKPAGRRPKLTTDQQRQLSRLIDAGPEACGFSGACWREPLIQQLITDCAVCRKNWRGLPERTFSK
;
A
#
# COMPACT_ATOMS: atom_id res chain seq x y z
N MET A 1 14.80 15.17 -15.63
CA MET A 1 15.31 16.44 -15.05
C MET A 1 16.73 16.28 -14.54
N THR A 2 17.05 15.29 -13.71
CA THR A 2 18.43 14.97 -13.26
C THR A 2 19.42 14.69 -14.39
N VAL A 3 19.05 13.83 -15.34
CA VAL A 3 19.93 13.46 -16.47
C VAL A 3 20.28 14.69 -17.34
N PHE A 4 19.32 15.57 -17.58
CA PHE A 4 19.54 16.79 -18.35
C PHE A 4 20.50 17.75 -17.64
N ALA A 5 20.40 17.86 -16.32
CA ALA A 5 21.36 18.63 -15.54
C ALA A 5 22.78 18.06 -15.69
N VAL A 6 22.98 16.74 -15.66
CA VAL A 6 24.29 16.12 -15.90
C VAL A 6 24.81 16.35 -17.33
N VAL A 7 23.94 16.56 -18.32
CA VAL A 7 24.37 16.93 -19.68
C VAL A 7 24.81 18.40 -19.75
N HIS A 8 24.15 19.29 -19.00
CA HIS A 8 24.49 20.71 -18.95
C HIS A 8 25.68 21.04 -18.04
N TYR A 9 25.85 20.28 -16.96
CA TYR A 9 26.95 20.39 -16.01
C TYR A 9 27.87 19.20 -16.23
N GLN A 10 29.08 19.42 -16.76
CA GLN A 10 30.03 18.33 -17.05
C GLN A 10 30.41 17.49 -15.83
N GLU A 11 30.23 18.03 -14.61
CA GLU A 11 30.55 17.35 -13.35
C GLU A 11 29.28 16.97 -12.57
N THR A 12 29.26 15.72 -12.08
CA THR A 12 28.16 15.16 -11.28
C THR A 12 28.02 15.87 -9.93
N GLU A 13 29.11 16.38 -9.36
CA GLU A 13 29.11 17.17 -8.12
C GLU A 13 28.37 18.49 -8.29
N GLN A 14 28.62 19.20 -9.39
CA GLN A 14 27.95 20.45 -9.71
C GLN A 14 26.44 20.23 -9.92
N ALA A 15 26.08 19.15 -10.62
CA ALA A 15 24.69 18.77 -10.80
C ALA A 15 24.00 18.39 -9.47
N ALA A 16 24.71 17.67 -8.59
CA ALA A 16 24.23 17.30 -7.27
C ALA A 16 23.97 18.54 -6.39
N PHE A 17 24.89 19.51 -6.42
CA PHE A 17 24.76 20.78 -5.70
C PHE A 17 23.54 21.59 -6.16
N VAL A 18 23.40 21.79 -7.48
CA VAL A 18 22.28 22.57 -8.05
C VAL A 18 20.93 21.91 -7.79
N LEU A 19 20.87 20.58 -7.83
CA LEU A 19 19.64 19.81 -7.62
C LEU A 19 19.36 19.47 -6.14
N GLN A 20 20.27 19.82 -5.23
CA GLN A 20 20.20 19.46 -3.81
C GLN A 20 20.03 17.94 -3.58
N LEU A 21 20.71 17.14 -4.39
CA LEU A 21 20.76 15.68 -4.28
C LEU A 21 22.14 15.23 -3.83
N SER A 22 22.27 14.00 -3.34
CA SER A 22 23.59 13.41 -3.16
C SER A 22 24.18 12.98 -4.51
N VAL A 23 25.51 12.94 -4.61
CA VAL A 23 26.20 12.45 -5.82
C VAL A 23 25.75 11.03 -6.16
N ALA A 24 25.60 10.16 -5.16
CA ALA A 24 25.08 8.80 -5.33
C ALA A 24 23.66 8.75 -5.92
N GLN A 25 22.79 9.70 -5.57
CA GLN A 25 21.45 9.79 -6.17
C GLN A 25 21.54 10.18 -7.64
N VAL A 26 22.40 11.15 -7.98
CA VAL A 26 22.63 11.58 -9.37
C VAL A 26 23.15 10.40 -10.21
N GLU A 27 24.13 9.66 -9.71
CA GLU A 27 24.66 8.45 -10.36
C GLU A 27 23.59 7.38 -10.53
N ALA A 28 22.77 7.12 -9.51
CA ALA A 28 21.67 6.17 -9.61
C ALA A 28 20.64 6.57 -10.68
N TYR A 29 20.35 7.86 -10.83
CA TYR A 29 19.47 8.37 -11.89
C TYR A 29 20.10 8.22 -13.28
N VAL A 30 21.40 8.54 -13.44
CA VAL A 30 22.13 8.36 -14.71
C VAL A 30 22.18 6.89 -15.09
N HIS A 31 22.53 6.01 -14.15
CA HIS A 31 22.56 4.57 -14.38
C HIS A 31 21.18 4.03 -14.81
N LYS A 32 20.11 4.43 -14.11
CA LYS A 32 18.74 4.06 -14.50
C LYS A 32 18.36 4.57 -15.90
N PHE A 33 18.81 5.76 -16.27
CA PHE A 33 18.62 6.30 -17.60
C PHE A 33 19.35 5.50 -18.67
N LEU A 34 20.61 5.14 -18.41
CA LEU A 34 21.41 4.34 -19.36
C LEU A 34 20.84 2.93 -19.54
N CYS A 35 20.34 2.31 -18.47
CA CYS A 35 19.78 0.95 -18.55
C CYS A 35 18.37 0.89 -19.14
N TYR A 36 17.51 1.86 -18.83
CA TYR A 36 16.06 1.78 -19.11
C TYR A 36 15.51 2.98 -19.88
N GLY A 37 16.38 3.89 -20.32
CA GLY A 37 16.01 5.12 -21.01
C GLY A 37 15.15 6.06 -20.16
N VAL A 38 14.33 6.86 -20.83
CA VAL A 38 13.40 7.81 -20.20
C VAL A 38 12.40 7.09 -19.26
N ARG A 39 12.03 5.84 -19.57
CA ARG A 39 11.06 5.06 -18.77
C ARG A 39 11.59 4.69 -17.39
N GLY A 40 12.89 4.48 -17.22
CA GLY A 40 13.48 4.13 -15.92
C GLY A 40 13.63 5.30 -14.95
N VAL A 41 13.58 6.53 -15.48
CA VAL A 41 13.69 7.78 -14.70
C VAL A 41 12.30 8.41 -14.49
N ALA A 42 11.26 7.87 -15.12
CA ALA A 42 9.90 8.34 -14.93
C ALA A 42 9.48 8.20 -13.46
N PHE A 43 8.88 9.26 -12.91
CA PHE A 43 8.36 9.25 -11.55
C PHE A 43 7.19 8.28 -11.46
N THR A 44 7.43 7.10 -10.88
CA THR A 44 6.36 6.17 -10.53
C THR A 44 5.82 6.52 -9.15
N LYS A 45 4.50 6.67 -9.04
CA LYS A 45 3.84 6.83 -7.74
C LYS A 45 4.29 5.67 -6.83
N PRO A 46 4.85 5.94 -5.63
CA PRO A 46 5.23 4.87 -4.72
C PRO A 46 4.00 4.02 -4.41
N ALA A 47 4.17 2.70 -4.41
CA ALA A 47 3.09 1.79 -4.02
C ALA A 47 2.62 2.21 -2.63
N GLY A 48 1.32 2.53 -2.51
CA GLY A 48 0.74 2.96 -1.24
C GLY A 48 0.83 1.88 -0.17
N ARG A 49 0.29 2.19 1.02
CA ARG A 49 0.20 1.20 2.10
C ARG A 49 -0.45 -0.08 1.58
N ARG A 50 0.20 -1.22 1.81
CA ARG A 50 -0.36 -2.53 1.45
C ARG A 50 -1.75 -2.69 2.07
N PRO A 51 -2.75 -3.18 1.32
CA PRO A 51 -4.09 -3.41 1.86
C PRO A 51 -4.03 -4.41 3.02
N LYS A 52 -4.85 -4.18 4.05
CA LYS A 52 -4.90 -5.06 5.25
C LYS A 52 -5.43 -6.46 4.92
N LEU A 53 -6.28 -6.56 3.91
CA LEU A 53 -6.84 -7.81 3.41
C LEU A 53 -6.22 -8.12 2.04
N THR A 54 -5.84 -9.37 1.83
CA THR A 54 -5.48 -9.88 0.51
C THR A 54 -6.74 -10.06 -0.33
N THR A 55 -6.60 -10.12 -1.66
CA THR A 55 -7.72 -10.30 -2.60
C THR A 55 -8.52 -11.56 -2.32
N ASP A 56 -7.88 -12.63 -1.85
CA ASP A 56 -8.54 -13.89 -1.49
C ASP A 56 -9.34 -13.76 -0.19
N GLN A 57 -8.77 -13.08 0.81
CA GLN A 57 -9.47 -12.78 2.06
C GLN A 57 -10.70 -11.91 1.81
N GLN A 58 -10.60 -10.93 0.90
CA GLN A 58 -11.72 -10.08 0.51
C GLN A 58 -12.84 -10.87 -0.18
N ARG A 59 -12.50 -11.78 -1.09
CA ARG A 59 -13.49 -12.66 -1.77
C ARG A 59 -14.17 -13.63 -0.81
N GLN A 60 -13.44 -14.14 0.18
CA GLN A 60 -14.04 -15.01 1.17
C GLN A 60 -14.96 -14.22 2.11
N LEU A 61 -14.56 -13.02 2.52
CA LEU A 61 -15.39 -12.13 3.33
C LEU A 61 -16.68 -11.73 2.59
N SER A 62 -16.60 -11.41 1.30
CA SER A 62 -17.80 -11.07 0.51
C SER A 62 -18.80 -12.23 0.49
N ARG A 63 -18.35 -13.47 0.27
CA ARG A 63 -19.22 -14.66 0.30
C ARG A 63 -19.92 -14.85 1.65
N LEU A 64 -19.23 -14.57 2.75
CA LEU A 64 -19.81 -14.64 4.10
C LEU A 64 -20.85 -13.54 4.33
N ILE A 65 -20.58 -12.34 3.82
CA ILE A 65 -21.52 -11.21 3.87
C ILE A 65 -22.78 -11.52 3.04
N ASP A 66 -22.61 -12.09 1.85
CA ASP A 66 -23.71 -12.46 0.95
C ASP A 66 -24.57 -13.61 1.52
N ALA A 67 -23.97 -14.55 2.25
CA ALA A 67 -24.68 -15.63 2.94
C ALA A 67 -25.54 -15.14 4.12
N GLY A 68 -25.30 -13.92 4.58
CA GLY A 68 -26.05 -13.29 5.64
C GLY A 68 -25.56 -13.62 7.05
N PRO A 69 -25.95 -12.79 8.03
CA PRO A 69 -25.51 -12.91 9.43
C PRO A 69 -25.99 -14.19 10.11
N GLU A 70 -27.17 -14.71 9.74
CA GLU A 70 -27.73 -15.96 10.27
C GLU A 70 -26.88 -17.18 9.91
N ALA A 71 -26.36 -17.23 8.67
CA ALA A 71 -25.46 -18.28 8.21
C ALA A 71 -24.11 -18.28 8.95
N CYS A 72 -23.75 -17.14 9.54
CA CYS A 72 -22.54 -16.99 10.36
C CYS A 72 -22.81 -17.23 11.86
N GLY A 73 -24.03 -17.63 12.25
CA GLY A 73 -24.40 -17.91 13.64
C GLY A 73 -24.76 -16.66 14.47
N PHE A 74 -24.99 -15.51 13.83
CA PHE A 74 -25.45 -14.31 14.52
C PHE A 74 -26.98 -14.20 14.50
N SER A 75 -27.58 -13.76 15.61
CA SER A 75 -29.04 -13.69 15.79
C SER A 75 -29.73 -12.48 15.13
N GLY A 76 -28.98 -11.59 14.47
CA GLY A 76 -29.54 -10.40 13.84
C GLY A 76 -29.73 -10.58 12.34
N ALA A 77 -30.88 -10.17 11.79
CA ALA A 77 -31.20 -10.28 10.36
C ALA A 77 -30.43 -9.29 9.46
N CYS A 78 -29.74 -8.29 10.03
CA CYS A 78 -29.01 -7.26 9.30
C CYS A 78 -27.55 -7.19 9.74
N TRP A 79 -26.65 -6.92 8.78
CA TRP A 79 -25.27 -6.58 9.09
C TRP A 79 -25.20 -5.27 9.87
N ARG A 80 -24.51 -5.31 11.00
CA ARG A 80 -24.14 -4.13 11.80
C ARG A 80 -22.63 -4.03 11.82
N GLU A 81 -22.10 -2.80 11.89
CA GLU A 81 -20.65 -2.56 11.99
C GLU A 81 -19.93 -3.45 13.03
N PRO A 82 -20.43 -3.60 14.27
CA PRO A 82 -19.80 -4.49 15.26
C PRO A 82 -19.85 -5.97 14.86
N LEU A 83 -20.89 -6.41 14.14
CA LEU A 83 -21.03 -7.78 13.68
C LEU A 83 -20.01 -8.13 12.59
N ILE A 84 -19.79 -7.19 11.65
CA ILE A 84 -18.76 -7.32 10.61
C ILE A 84 -17.36 -7.29 11.25
N GLN A 85 -17.14 -6.46 12.27
CA GLN A 85 -15.87 -6.43 12.99
C GLN A 85 -15.58 -7.76 13.71
N GLN A 86 -16.60 -8.35 14.37
CA GLN A 86 -16.49 -9.67 14.98
C GLN A 86 -16.22 -10.75 13.92
N LEU A 87 -16.98 -10.76 12.83
CA LEU A 87 -16.78 -11.67 11.70
C LEU A 87 -15.33 -11.63 11.18
N ILE A 88 -14.76 -10.43 11.01
CA ILE A 88 -13.38 -10.28 10.53
C ILE A 88 -12.35 -10.75 11.57
N THR A 89 -12.64 -10.61 12.87
CA THR A 89 -11.73 -10.99 13.97
C THR A 89 -11.74 -12.50 14.23
N ASP A 90 -12.92 -13.11 14.16
CA ASP A 90 -13.16 -14.54 14.40
C ASP A 90 -12.82 -15.39 13.18
N CYS A 91 -12.94 -14.84 11.97
CA CYS A 91 -12.48 -15.51 10.77
C CYS A 91 -10.95 -15.65 10.80
N ALA A 92 -10.47 -16.86 11.14
CA ALA A 92 -9.06 -17.22 11.24
C ALA A 92 -8.24 -16.86 9.98
N VAL A 93 -8.93 -16.72 8.84
CA VAL A 93 -8.38 -16.32 7.55
C VAL A 93 -7.89 -14.86 7.54
N CYS A 94 -8.53 -13.94 8.27
CA CYS A 94 -8.18 -12.51 8.29
C CYS A 94 -7.19 -12.13 9.41
N ARG A 95 -6.99 -13.01 10.41
CA ARG A 95 -6.28 -12.70 11.66
C ARG A 95 -4.81 -12.28 11.50
N LYS A 96 -4.12 -12.74 10.45
CA LYS A 96 -2.66 -12.53 10.30
C LYS A 96 -2.26 -11.06 10.06
N ASN A 97 -3.14 -10.23 9.48
CA ASN A 97 -2.85 -8.82 9.13
C ASN A 97 -3.65 -7.78 9.94
N TRP A 98 -4.49 -8.23 10.87
CA TRP A 98 -5.46 -7.37 11.59
C TRP A 98 -5.04 -7.00 13.03
N ARG A 99 -3.86 -7.40 13.50
CA ARG A 99 -3.33 -7.02 14.82
C ARG A 99 -2.96 -5.53 14.87
N GLY A 100 -3.86 -4.69 15.39
CA GLY A 100 -3.58 -3.27 15.66
C GLY A 100 -4.76 -2.29 15.57
N LEU A 101 -6.02 -2.75 15.69
CA LEU A 101 -7.16 -1.84 15.82
C LEU A 101 -7.45 -1.60 17.31
N PRO A 102 -7.62 -0.34 17.76
CA PRO A 102 -8.15 -0.10 19.09
C PRO A 102 -9.56 -0.68 19.16
N GLU A 103 -9.86 -1.42 20.23
CA GLU A 103 -11.21 -1.86 20.56
C GLU A 103 -12.08 -0.62 20.71
N ARG A 104 -12.87 -0.28 19.68
CA ARG A 104 -13.95 0.69 19.85
C ARG A 104 -15.02 0.01 20.68
N THR A 105 -15.00 0.28 21.98
CA THR A 105 -16.08 -0.08 22.89
C THR A 105 -17.34 0.65 22.47
N PHE A 106 -18.22 -0.02 21.73
CA PHE A 106 -19.58 0.45 21.56
C PHE A 106 -20.32 0.17 22.87
N SER A 107 -20.51 1.21 23.67
CA SER A 107 -21.36 1.19 24.86
C SER A 107 -22.81 0.97 24.43
N LYS A 108 -23.54 0.19 25.25
CA LYS A 108 -24.94 -0.23 25.03
C LYS A 108 -25.90 0.95 24.88
#